data_AF-A0A512M6M8-F1
#
_entry.id   AF-A0A512M6M8-F1
#
_cell.length_a   1.000
_cell.length_b   1.000
_cell.length_c   1.000
_cell.angle_alpha   90.00
_cell.angle_beta   90.00
_cell.angle_gamma   90.00
#
_symmetry.space_group_name_H-M   'P 1'
#
loop_
_entity.id
_entity.type
_entity.pdbx_description
1 polymer ?
#
loop_
_entity_poly.entity_id
_entity_poly.type
_entity_poly.pdbx_seq_one_letter_code
_entity_poly.pdbx_strand_id
1 'polypeptide(L)'
;MAKIQFTTPEGQSGEVELTSERLSLGRAEDNSIQIAHDSVSSNHGEFIFDGNNWVFTDLGSTNGTSVSGQRVESLEMANGGTFNIGHVEVTFYGDYAEEAPSYAAPAQTVTRGGYSATAIDKGRRSGFGPKAKPKSSGYGPLYAVGLLALGAVGYAVFTFQNLSA
;
A
#
# COMPACT_ATOMS: atom_id res chain seq x y z
N MET A 1 -17.85 15.18 11.54
CA MET A 1 -16.62 14.49 12.00
C MET A 1 -16.38 13.27 11.12
N ALA A 2 -15.12 12.94 10.83
CA ALA A 2 -14.81 11.75 10.03
C ALA A 2 -14.92 10.48 10.87
N LYS A 3 -15.43 9.41 10.27
CA LYS A 3 -15.67 8.11 10.90
C LYS A 3 -15.57 6.99 9.87
N ILE A 4 -15.33 5.79 10.35
CA ILE A 4 -15.36 4.59 9.54
C ILE A 4 -16.39 3.61 10.10
N GLN A 5 -17.03 2.87 9.21
CA GLN A 5 -17.82 1.70 9.55
C GLN A 5 -17.15 0.49 8.93
N PHE A 6 -16.98 -0.58 9.68
CA PHE A 6 -16.46 -1.84 9.17
C PHE A 6 -17.48 -2.95 9.35
N THR A 7 -17.50 -3.89 8.41
CA THR A 7 -18.33 -5.09 8.44
C THR A 7 -17.48 -6.31 8.13
N THR A 8 -17.45 -7.26 9.06
CA THR A 8 -16.77 -8.54 8.90
C THR A 8 -17.66 -9.51 8.12
N PRO A 9 -17.08 -10.56 7.48
CA PRO A 9 -17.86 -11.54 6.75
C PRO A 9 -18.82 -12.37 7.64
N GLU A 10 -18.59 -12.40 8.95
CA GLU A 10 -19.49 -13.00 9.95
C GLU A 10 -20.70 -12.13 10.27
N GLY A 11 -20.79 -10.93 9.68
CA GLY A 11 -21.85 -9.95 9.91
C GLY A 11 -21.64 -9.09 11.15
N GLN A 12 -20.46 -9.12 11.76
CA GLN A 12 -20.13 -8.18 12.84
C GLN A 12 -19.82 -6.82 12.23
N SER A 13 -20.45 -5.77 12.74
CA SER A 13 -20.15 -4.41 12.33
C SER A 13 -19.78 -3.54 13.51
N GLY A 14 -18.96 -2.54 13.23
CA GLY A 14 -18.53 -1.54 14.19
C GLY A 14 -18.34 -0.19 13.53
N GLU A 15 -18.42 0.86 14.33
CA GLU A 15 -18.18 2.24 13.91
C GLU A 15 -17.10 2.84 14.79
N VAL A 16 -16.15 3.55 14.19
CA VAL A 16 -15.06 4.22 14.90
C VAL A 16 -14.89 5.63 14.35
N GLU A 17 -14.84 6.60 15.25
CA GLU A 17 -14.57 8.00 14.90
C GLU A 17 -13.06 8.21 14.69
N LEU A 18 -12.73 9.02 13.68
CA LEU A 18 -11.35 9.41 13.44
C LEU A 18 -11.03 10.69 14.22
N THR A 19 -10.53 10.51 15.44
CA THR A 19 -10.32 11.61 16.41
C THR A 19 -8.95 12.28 16.31
N SER A 20 -8.06 11.81 15.45
CA SER A 20 -6.68 12.27 15.36
C SER A 20 -6.18 12.23 13.93
N GLU A 21 -5.26 13.13 13.56
CA GLU A 21 -4.73 13.24 12.20
C GLU A 21 -4.03 11.96 11.72
N ARG A 22 -3.59 11.11 12.64
CA ARG A 22 -3.00 9.81 12.34
C ARG A 22 -3.56 8.74 13.26
N LEU A 23 -4.06 7.66 12.66
CA LEU A 23 -4.69 6.54 13.38
C LEU A 23 -4.25 5.23 12.75
N SER A 24 -3.66 4.33 13.56
CA SER A 24 -3.31 2.99 13.09
C SER A 24 -4.53 2.07 13.10
N LEU A 25 -4.57 1.14 12.15
CA LEU A 25 -5.59 0.11 12.01
C LEU A 25 -4.94 -1.27 11.90
N GLY A 26 -5.43 -2.21 12.69
CA GLY A 26 -4.97 -3.58 12.63
C GLY A 26 -5.72 -4.50 13.59
N ARG A 27 -5.28 -5.76 13.61
CA ARG A 27 -5.87 -6.79 14.48
C ARG A 27 -5.41 -6.70 15.93
N ALA A 28 -4.21 -6.19 16.16
CA ALA A 28 -3.66 -6.05 17.49
C ALA A 28 -4.33 -4.90 18.26
N GLU A 29 -4.41 -5.03 19.57
CA GLU A 29 -5.05 -4.08 20.49
C GLU A 29 -4.26 -2.78 20.68
N ASP A 30 -3.01 -2.74 20.22
CA ASP A 30 -2.14 -1.55 20.25
C ASP A 30 -2.47 -0.55 19.13
N ASN A 31 -3.32 -0.92 18.17
CA ASN A 31 -3.79 0.00 17.14
C ASN A 31 -4.86 0.94 17.69
N SER A 32 -4.90 2.17 17.17
CA SER A 32 -5.99 3.10 17.48
C SER A 32 -7.35 2.53 17.08
N ILE A 33 -7.39 1.74 16.01
CA ILE A 33 -8.57 1.07 15.48
C ILE A 33 -8.29 -0.43 15.44
N GLN A 34 -8.91 -1.16 16.35
CA GLN A 34 -8.80 -2.62 16.39
C GLN A 34 -9.91 -3.28 15.56
N ILE A 35 -9.51 -4.09 14.59
CA ILE A 35 -10.41 -5.00 13.86
C ILE A 35 -9.93 -6.43 14.11
N ALA A 36 -10.54 -7.10 15.08
CA ALA A 36 -10.17 -8.44 15.53
C ALA A 36 -10.62 -9.53 14.55
N HIS A 37 -10.04 -9.55 13.35
CA HIS A 37 -10.33 -10.53 12.30
C HIS A 37 -9.03 -11.10 11.70
N ASP A 38 -8.99 -12.41 11.45
CA ASP A 38 -7.76 -13.12 11.06
C ASP A 38 -7.19 -12.71 9.70
N SER A 39 -8.04 -12.17 8.81
CA SER A 39 -7.58 -11.64 7.52
C SER A 39 -6.91 -10.26 7.63
N VAL A 40 -6.99 -9.61 8.79
CA VAL A 40 -6.37 -8.31 9.05
C VAL A 40 -5.03 -8.53 9.75
N SER A 41 -3.96 -7.98 9.19
CA SER A 41 -2.64 -8.01 9.84
C SER A 41 -2.64 -7.27 11.17
N SER A 42 -1.75 -7.67 12.09
CA SER A 42 -1.65 -7.05 13.42
C SER A 42 -1.46 -5.54 13.35
N ASN A 43 -0.63 -5.05 12.43
CA ASN A 43 -0.57 -3.65 12.00
C ASN A 43 -0.81 -3.65 10.49
N HIS A 44 -2.02 -3.30 10.05
CA HIS A 44 -2.42 -3.45 8.65
C HIS A 44 -2.12 -2.18 7.86
N GLY A 45 -2.50 -1.04 8.42
CA GLY A 45 -2.40 0.24 7.75
C GLY A 45 -2.69 1.39 8.69
N GLU A 46 -2.68 2.58 8.15
CA GLU A 46 -2.97 3.79 8.92
C GLU A 46 -3.75 4.80 8.09
N PHE A 47 -4.63 5.52 8.77
CA PHE A 47 -5.27 6.71 8.25
C PHE A 47 -4.40 7.91 8.59
N ILE A 48 -4.17 8.75 7.59
CA ILE A 48 -3.44 10.01 7.70
C ILE A 48 -4.31 11.10 7.10
N PHE A 49 -4.55 12.16 7.87
CA PHE A 49 -5.13 13.39 7.39
C PHE A 49 -4.01 14.31 6.92
N ASP A 50 -3.99 14.66 5.64
CA ASP A 50 -2.95 15.50 5.05
C ASP A 50 -3.23 17.02 5.18
N GLY A 51 -4.34 17.38 5.84
CA GLY A 51 -4.85 18.74 5.98
C GLY A 51 -6.05 19.04 5.09
N ASN A 52 -6.24 18.27 4.02
CA ASN A 52 -7.33 18.41 3.07
C ASN A 52 -8.16 17.14 2.94
N ASN A 53 -7.48 16.00 2.83
CA ASN A 53 -8.05 14.70 2.55
C ASN A 53 -7.59 13.66 3.57
N TRP A 54 -8.40 12.61 3.71
CA TRP A 54 -8.01 11.41 4.42
C TRP A 54 -7.37 10.44 3.44
N VAL A 55 -6.20 9.91 3.80
CA VAL A 55 -5.50 8.90 3.02
C VAL A 55 -5.27 7.69 3.91
N PHE A 56 -5.59 6.51 3.40
CA PHE A 56 -5.19 5.26 4.02
C PHE A 56 -3.96 4.70 3.33
N THR A 57 -3.01 4.22 4.12
CA THR A 57 -1.78 3.59 3.62
C THR A 57 -1.66 2.19 4.21
N ASP A 58 -1.50 1.19 3.34
CA ASP A 58 -1.22 -0.20 3.72
C ASP A 58 0.27 -0.35 4.10
N LEU A 59 0.55 -0.98 5.23
CA LEU A 59 1.91 -1.12 5.79
C LEU A 59 2.56 -2.47 5.43
N GLY A 60 2.18 -3.06 4.30
CA GLY A 60 2.66 -4.38 3.88
C GLY A 60 1.84 -5.50 4.49
N SER A 61 0.53 -5.33 4.54
CA SER A 61 -0.38 -6.33 5.09
C SER A 61 -0.36 -7.62 4.26
N THR A 62 -0.65 -8.74 4.93
CA THR A 62 -0.56 -10.08 4.32
C THR A 62 -1.56 -10.23 3.17
N ASN A 63 -2.83 -9.89 3.43
CA ASN A 63 -3.90 -10.01 2.43
C ASN A 63 -4.05 -8.76 1.55
N GLY A 64 -3.48 -7.64 1.98
CA GLY A 64 -3.57 -6.38 1.26
C GLY A 64 -4.86 -5.61 1.54
N THR A 65 -4.82 -4.36 1.08
CA THR A 65 -5.97 -3.48 0.94
C THR A 65 -6.42 -3.46 -0.52
N SER A 66 -7.72 -3.50 -0.77
CA SER A 66 -8.26 -3.47 -2.13
C SER A 66 -9.51 -2.61 -2.27
N VAL A 67 -9.71 -2.05 -3.46
CA VAL A 67 -10.89 -1.28 -3.83
C VAL A 67 -11.50 -1.92 -5.06
N SER A 68 -12.77 -2.32 -4.98
CA SER A 68 -13.46 -3.00 -6.10
C SER A 68 -12.67 -4.20 -6.65
N GLY A 69 -11.98 -4.93 -5.76
CA GLY A 69 -11.15 -6.09 -6.11
C GLY A 69 -9.76 -5.78 -6.69
N GLN A 70 -9.33 -4.52 -6.74
CA GLN A 70 -7.97 -4.12 -7.15
C GLN A 70 -7.14 -3.78 -5.91
N ARG A 71 -5.99 -4.43 -5.74
CA ARG A 71 -5.08 -4.17 -4.60
C ARG A 71 -4.43 -2.79 -4.75
N VAL A 72 -4.40 -2.03 -3.65
CA VAL A 72 -3.83 -0.69 -3.57
C VAL A 72 -2.92 -0.58 -2.36
N GLU A 73 -1.84 0.20 -2.48
CA GLU A 73 -0.94 0.51 -1.36
C GLU A 73 -1.36 1.77 -0.61
N SER A 74 -1.99 2.71 -1.32
CA SER A 74 -2.51 3.96 -0.75
C SER A 74 -3.82 4.32 -1.43
N LEU A 75 -4.77 4.82 -0.63
CA LEU A 75 -6.11 5.18 -1.08
C LEU A 75 -6.54 6.51 -0.45
N GLU A 76 -6.86 7.48 -1.31
CA GLU A 76 -7.56 8.69 -0.90
C GLU A 76 -9.03 8.36 -0.60
N MET A 77 -9.50 8.74 0.57
CA MET A 77 -10.82 8.42 1.10
C MET A 77 -11.82 9.48 0.70
N ALA A 78 -12.72 9.13 -0.22
CA ALA A 78 -13.89 9.92 -0.52
C ALA A 78 -15.02 9.60 0.47
N ASN A 79 -15.88 10.58 0.75
CA ASN A 79 -17.07 10.36 1.57
C ASN A 79 -17.99 9.29 0.94
N GLY A 80 -18.36 8.28 1.73
CA GLY A 80 -19.10 7.10 1.26
C GLY A 80 -18.24 6.10 0.48
N GLY A 81 -16.92 6.30 0.42
CA GLY A 81 -15.99 5.39 -0.24
C GLY A 81 -15.89 4.07 0.51
N THR A 82 -15.97 2.97 -0.24
CA THR A 82 -15.86 1.60 0.28
C THR A 82 -14.57 0.94 -0.21
N PHE A 83 -13.94 0.19 0.68
CA PHE A 83 -12.73 -0.57 0.39
C PHE A 83 -12.66 -1.80 1.29
N ASN A 84 -11.81 -2.75 0.95
CA ASN A 84 -11.64 -4.00 1.66
C ASN A 84 -10.24 -4.10 2.26
N ILE A 85 -10.19 -4.48 3.53
CA ILE A 85 -8.98 -4.80 4.28
C ILE A 85 -9.01 -6.30 4.52
N GLY A 86 -8.22 -7.06 3.76
CA GLY A 86 -8.34 -8.52 3.73
C GLY A 86 -9.75 -8.97 3.30
N HIS A 87 -10.55 -9.44 4.25
CA HIS A 87 -11.94 -9.87 4.04
C HIS A 87 -12.98 -8.97 4.73
N VAL A 88 -12.53 -7.91 5.38
CA VAL A 88 -13.40 -6.94 6.06
C VAL A 88 -13.70 -5.80 5.09
N GLU A 89 -14.98 -5.44 4.96
CA GLU A 89 -15.41 -4.27 4.21
C GLU A 89 -15.40 -3.05 5.12
N VAL A 90 -14.84 -1.95 4.65
CA VAL A 90 -14.74 -0.69 5.38
C VAL A 90 -15.34 0.42 4.53
N THR A 91 -16.22 1.21 5.12
CA THR A 91 -16.83 2.39 4.52
C THR A 91 -16.40 3.63 5.29
N PHE A 92 -15.88 4.62 4.58
CA PHE A 92 -15.50 5.90 5.15
C PHE A 92 -16.64 6.90 5.05
N TYR A 93 -16.89 7.63 6.13
CA TYR A 93 -17.83 8.75 6.17
C TYR A 93 -17.11 9.98 6.71
N GLY A 94 -17.07 11.05 5.94
CA GLY A 94 -16.38 12.29 6.35
C GLY A 94 -17.08 13.51 5.81
N ASP A 95 -17.18 14.54 6.66
CA ASP A 95 -17.84 15.81 6.32
C ASP A 95 -16.94 16.78 5.53
N TYR A 96 -15.92 16.29 4.85
CA TYR A 96 -15.14 17.10 3.92
C TYR A 96 -15.77 17.00 2.53
N ALA A 97 -16.76 17.87 2.32
CA ALA A 97 -17.19 18.32 1.01
C ALA A 97 -16.65 19.75 0.79
N GLU A 98 -16.42 20.11 -0.48
CA GLU A 98 -16.22 21.48 -0.97
C GLU A 98 -14.82 22.10 -0.85
N GLU A 99 -13.84 21.50 -1.53
CA GLU A 99 -12.93 22.17 -2.48
C GLU A 99 -11.91 21.13 -2.92
N ALA A 100 -12.13 20.52 -4.09
CA ALA A 100 -11.03 19.86 -4.76
C ALA A 100 -10.00 20.97 -5.09
N PRO A 101 -8.78 20.98 -4.53
CA PRO A 101 -7.69 21.51 -5.32
C PRO A 101 -7.70 20.63 -6.57
N SER A 102 -8.06 21.24 -7.69
CA SER A 102 -7.86 20.71 -9.03
C SER A 102 -6.39 20.31 -9.16
N TYR A 103 -6.07 19.09 -8.73
CA TYR A 103 -4.92 18.40 -9.24
C TYR A 103 -5.38 17.87 -10.59
N ALA A 104 -5.29 18.75 -11.59
CA ALA A 104 -5.08 18.32 -12.94
C ALA A 104 -4.06 17.17 -12.86
N ALA A 105 -4.47 15.98 -13.29
CA ALA A 105 -3.53 14.93 -13.63
C ALA A 105 -2.35 15.61 -14.32
N PRO A 106 -1.07 15.27 -14.03
CA PRO A 106 0.01 15.76 -14.85
C PRO A 106 -0.29 15.26 -16.25
N ALA A 107 -0.90 16.15 -17.04
CA ALA A 107 -1.00 16.03 -18.46
C ALA A 107 0.45 15.84 -18.85
N GLN A 108 0.80 14.63 -19.28
CA GLN A 108 2.00 14.46 -20.05
C GLN A 108 1.75 15.26 -21.33
N THR A 109 1.99 16.58 -21.25
CA THR A 109 2.24 17.40 -22.42
C THR A 109 3.60 16.94 -22.90
N VAL A 110 3.59 15.82 -23.61
CA VAL A 110 4.70 15.43 -24.46
C VAL A 110 4.76 16.51 -25.54
N THR A 111 5.45 17.60 -25.26
CA THR A 111 5.91 18.57 -26.24
C THR A 111 6.94 17.86 -27.10
N ARG A 112 6.48 17.00 -28.04
CA ARG A 112 7.35 16.43 -29.06
C ARG A 112 7.57 17.49 -30.12
N GLY A 113 8.56 18.33 -29.88
CA GLY A 113 9.14 19.20 -30.91
C GLY A 113 9.67 18.36 -32.07
N GLY A 114 9.31 18.80 -33.29
CA GLY A 114 10.13 18.66 -34.48
C GLY A 114 10.15 17.29 -35.17
N TYR A 115 9.25 17.09 -36.13
CA TYR A 115 9.54 16.32 -37.34
C TYR A 115 9.41 17.22 -38.56
N SER A 116 10.48 17.96 -38.85
CA SER A 116 10.76 18.39 -40.21
C SER A 116 11.13 17.15 -41.01
N ALA A 117 10.25 16.78 -41.94
CA ALA A 117 10.50 15.74 -42.93
C ALA A 117 11.66 16.20 -43.83
N THR A 118 12.87 15.71 -43.53
CA THR A 118 13.99 15.77 -44.47
C THR A 118 14.15 14.38 -45.09
N ALA A 119 14.36 14.38 -46.41
CA ALA A 119 14.23 13.26 -47.31
C ALA A 119 15.02 12.00 -46.89
N ILE A 120 14.39 10.84 -47.12
CA ILE A 120 14.96 9.51 -46.96
C ILE A 120 16.03 9.30 -48.05
N ASP A 121 17.31 9.34 -47.67
CA ASP A 121 18.38 8.79 -48.48
C ASP A 121 18.51 7.28 -48.25
N LYS A 122 18.43 6.53 -49.35
CA LYS A 122 18.49 5.06 -49.39
C LYS A 122 19.95 4.66 -49.61
N GLY A 123 20.63 4.21 -48.55
CA GLY A 123 22.01 3.76 -48.68
C GLY A 123 22.48 2.78 -47.60
N ARG A 124 22.74 1.55 -48.04
CA ARG A 124 23.60 0.49 -47.46
C ARG A 124 23.14 -0.37 -46.27
N ARG A 125 23.09 -1.66 -46.62
CA ARG A 125 22.99 -2.89 -45.82
C ARG A 125 24.22 -3.12 -44.92
N SER A 126 24.00 -3.68 -43.74
CA SER A 126 24.38 -5.05 -43.29
C SER A 126 24.24 -5.06 -41.75
N GLY A 127 23.48 -5.95 -41.13
CA GLY A 127 23.89 -7.33 -40.86
C GLY A 127 23.69 -7.59 -39.36
N PHE A 128 22.83 -8.57 -39.06
CA PHE A 128 22.88 -9.53 -37.94
C PHE A 128 23.09 -9.03 -36.48
N GLY A 129 22.05 -9.19 -35.65
CA GLY A 129 22.17 -9.29 -34.20
C GLY A 129 20.83 -9.11 -33.46
N PRO A 130 20.42 -10.01 -32.55
CA PRO A 130 19.27 -9.76 -31.70
C PRO A 130 19.68 -8.78 -30.59
N LYS A 131 18.95 -7.68 -30.43
CA LYS A 131 19.11 -6.75 -29.29
C LYS A 131 17.74 -6.45 -28.69
N ALA A 132 17.18 -7.42 -27.95
CA ALA A 132 16.06 -7.16 -27.07
C ALA A 132 16.59 -6.61 -25.71
N LYS A 133 16.38 -5.30 -25.56
CA LYS A 133 16.23 -4.45 -24.35
C LYS A 133 17.00 -4.79 -23.05
N PRO A 134 17.90 -3.90 -22.60
CA PRO A 134 18.09 -3.64 -21.17
C PRO A 134 17.09 -2.57 -20.69
N LYS A 135 16.39 -2.80 -19.58
CA LYS A 135 15.72 -1.73 -18.82
C LYS A 135 16.17 -1.79 -17.35
N SER A 136 17.10 -0.89 -17.05
CA SER A 136 17.27 -0.09 -15.82
C SER A 136 16.71 -0.73 -14.53
N SER A 137 17.53 -1.27 -13.62
CA SER A 137 18.31 -0.54 -12.62
C SER A 137 17.63 0.77 -12.18
N GLY A 138 17.18 0.99 -10.96
CA GLY A 138 17.38 0.28 -9.71
C GLY A 138 17.32 1.32 -8.60
N TYR A 139 16.44 1.13 -7.63
CA TYR A 139 16.66 1.59 -6.26
C TYR A 139 16.85 0.32 -5.44
N GLY A 140 18.08 0.16 -4.97
CA GLY A 140 18.64 -1.10 -4.48
C GLY A 140 18.23 -1.50 -3.06
N PRO A 141 18.75 -2.65 -2.60
CA PRO A 141 18.34 -3.32 -1.37
C PRO A 141 19.12 -2.77 -0.17
N LEU A 142 18.44 -2.14 0.79
CA LEU A 142 19.07 -1.71 2.05
C LEU A 142 18.58 -2.45 3.31
N TYR A 143 17.82 -3.53 3.18
CA TYR A 143 17.39 -4.33 4.35
C TYR A 143 17.93 -5.78 4.36
N ALA A 144 19.02 -6.03 3.65
CA ALA A 144 19.69 -7.33 3.63
C ALA A 144 20.94 -7.35 4.54
N VAL A 145 20.82 -7.02 5.84
CA VAL A 145 21.86 -7.36 6.84
C VAL A 145 21.28 -7.75 8.22
N GLY A 146 19.98 -7.60 8.49
CA GLY A 146 19.40 -7.86 9.82
C GLY A 146 18.94 -9.30 10.13
N LEU A 147 19.33 -10.32 9.35
CA LEU A 147 18.77 -11.69 9.47
C LEU A 147 19.81 -12.79 9.76
N LEU A 148 20.92 -12.47 10.43
CA LEU A 148 21.90 -13.49 10.86
C LEU A 148 22.37 -13.35 12.32
N ALA A 149 21.50 -12.91 13.24
CA ALA A 149 21.85 -12.82 14.66
C ALA A 149 20.86 -13.45 15.65
N LEU A 150 19.71 -13.99 15.21
CA LEU A 150 18.71 -14.58 16.13
C LEU A 150 18.62 -16.11 16.11
N GLY A 151 19.31 -16.79 15.19
CA GLY A 151 19.28 -18.25 15.09
C GLY A 151 20.15 -18.98 16.13
N ALA A 152 21.20 -18.34 16.65
CA ALA A 152 22.17 -19.00 17.53
C ALA A 152 21.74 -19.06 19.01
N VAL A 153 20.91 -18.11 19.47
CA VAL A 153 20.49 -18.06 20.88
C VAL A 153 19.39 -19.08 21.19
N GLY A 154 18.49 -19.36 20.24
CA GLY A 154 17.42 -20.34 20.42
C GLY A 154 17.90 -21.79 20.54
N TYR A 155 18.97 -22.17 19.85
CA TYR A 155 19.49 -23.55 19.88
C TYR A 155 20.16 -23.93 21.21
N ALA A 156 20.80 -22.96 21.89
CA ALA A 156 21.46 -23.19 23.17
C ALA A 156 20.47 -23.36 24.34
N VAL A 157 19.32 -22.69 24.31
CA VAL A 157 18.29 -22.82 25.36
C VAL A 157 17.49 -24.13 25.22
N PHE A 158 17.25 -24.59 23.98
CA PHE A 158 16.52 -25.82 23.72
C PHE A 158 17.30 -27.09 24.12
N THR A 159 18.63 -27.09 23.93
CA THR A 159 19.46 -28.26 24.28
C THR A 159 19.72 -28.39 25.78
N PHE A 160 19.59 -27.30 26.56
CA PHE A 160 19.81 -27.34 28.01
C PHE A 160 18.60 -27.89 28.79
N GLN A 161 17.37 -27.76 28.26
CA GLN A 161 16.18 -28.31 28.92
C GLN A 161 15.98 -29.82 28.69
N ASN A 162 16.71 -30.43 27.76
CA ASN A 162 16.54 -31.83 27.39
C ASN A 162 17.63 -32.77 27.96
N LEU A 163 18.48 -32.27 28.87
CA LEU A 163 19.59 -33.05 29.48
C LEU A 163 19.46 -33.21 31.01
N SER A 164 18.26 -33.07 31.57
CA SER A 164 17.99 -33.31 33.00
C SER A 164 16.83 -34.28 33.25
N ALA A 165 16.69 -35.28 32.38
CA ALA A 165 15.90 -36.48 32.65
C ALA A 165 16.82 -37.71 32.61
#